data_AF-A0A7J6R271-F1
#
_entry.id   AF-A0A7J6R271-F1
#
_cell.length_a   1.000
_cell.length_b   1.000
_cell.length_c   1.000
_cell.angle_alpha   90.00
_cell.angle_beta   90.00
_cell.angle_gamma   90.00
#
_symmetry.space_group_name_H-M   'P 1'
#
loop_
_entity.id
_entity.type
_entity.pdbx_description
1 polymer ?
#
loop_
_entity_poly.entity_id
_entity_poly.type
_entity_poly.pdbx_seq_one_letter_code
_entity_poly.pdbx_strand_id
1 'polypeptide(L)'
;MASSAASDPFYVARDEVQSSVDEMSARYEEWQAKQASGANLARSASFDDLQQKLKEDTHSLTADLRDVDASIRAVEKHPERFPHCTPSELANRRGWATRMRQQVRDVKNAMSSEAARQRLTKDREMLQMEEGAARKANAEENSRLLGTNKQVQEQIVQDQDEQLDDLARVTHRLGEAAQAINVELYDQQRMLGELDENIDRQQDQMNFVMGGLSRLLKTSDHKQLCTVIVLFLILIFLLMWNLNL
;
A
#
# COMPACT_ATOMS: atom_id res chain seq x y z
N MET A 1 -65.47 29.60 -44.69
CA MET A 1 -64.66 28.49 -45.23
C MET A 1 -63.24 28.64 -44.70
N ALA A 2 -62.96 28.07 -43.53
CA ALA A 2 -61.66 28.17 -42.87
C ALA A 2 -61.46 26.92 -42.01
N SER A 3 -61.03 25.83 -42.63
CA SER A 3 -60.41 24.67 -41.95
C SER A 3 -59.88 23.69 -43.01
N SER A 4 -58.70 23.97 -43.57
CA SER A 4 -58.02 23.00 -44.43
C SER A 4 -56.50 22.95 -44.20
N ALA A 5 -55.90 24.00 -43.61
CA ALA A 5 -54.49 23.97 -43.21
C ALA A 5 -54.25 23.23 -41.88
N ALA A 6 -55.21 23.27 -40.94
CA ALA A 6 -55.10 22.64 -39.62
C ALA A 6 -55.28 21.11 -39.62
N SER A 7 -55.64 20.51 -40.75
CA SER A 7 -55.87 19.07 -40.90
C SER A 7 -54.93 18.41 -41.93
N ASP A 8 -54.01 19.16 -42.52
CA ASP A 8 -53.04 18.62 -43.48
C ASP A 8 -51.86 17.97 -42.71
N PRO A 9 -51.66 16.65 -42.81
CA PRO A 9 -50.57 15.96 -42.13
C PRO A 9 -49.18 16.49 -42.51
N PHE A 10 -49.06 17.17 -43.66
CA PHE A 10 -47.81 17.79 -44.06
C PHE A 10 -47.28 18.79 -43.03
N TYR A 11 -48.14 19.64 -42.46
CA TYR A 11 -47.67 20.67 -41.54
C TYR A 11 -47.26 20.10 -40.18
N VAL A 12 -47.87 18.98 -39.76
CA VAL A 12 -47.42 18.24 -38.57
C VAL A 12 -46.03 17.67 -38.80
N ALA A 13 -45.82 16.94 -39.90
CA ALA A 13 -44.51 16.41 -40.26
C ALA A 13 -43.47 17.53 -40.48
N ARG A 14 -43.89 18.67 -41.02
CA ARG A 14 -43.04 19.85 -41.20
C ARG A 14 -42.54 20.36 -39.86
N ASP A 15 -43.43 20.53 -38.89
CA ASP A 15 -43.09 21.09 -37.59
C ASP A 15 -42.21 20.14 -36.78
N GLU A 16 -42.46 18.83 -36.86
CA GLU A 16 -41.59 17.79 -36.29
C GLU A 16 -40.17 17.84 -36.89
N VAL A 17 -40.08 17.82 -38.22
CA VAL A 17 -38.78 17.90 -38.93
C VAL A 17 -38.07 19.22 -38.61
N GLN A 18 -38.78 20.34 -38.54
CA GLN A 18 -38.20 21.63 -38.19
C GLN A 18 -37.60 21.60 -36.78
N SER A 19 -38.33 21.07 -35.80
CA SER A 19 -37.83 20.90 -34.42
C SER A 19 -36.57 20.03 -34.38
N SER A 20 -36.57 18.90 -35.09
CA SER A 20 -35.41 18.02 -35.15
C SER A 20 -34.20 18.66 -35.85
N VAL A 21 -34.42 19.47 -36.89
CA VAL A 21 -33.36 20.25 -37.56
C VAL A 21 -32.80 21.33 -36.63
N ASP A 22 -33.64 21.99 -35.85
CA ASP A 22 -33.21 23.02 -34.90
C ASP A 22 -32.35 22.40 -33.79
N GLU A 23 -32.74 21.24 -33.26
CA GLU A 23 -31.94 20.49 -32.29
C GLU A 23 -30.59 20.02 -32.87
N MET A 24 -30.60 19.45 -34.08
CA MET A 24 -29.37 19.06 -34.78
C MET A 24 -28.45 20.27 -34.98
N SER A 25 -29.00 21.43 -35.32
CA SER A 25 -28.24 22.66 -35.54
C SER A 25 -27.57 23.13 -34.24
N ALA A 26 -28.28 23.08 -33.11
CA ALA A 26 -27.69 23.40 -31.81
C ALA A 26 -26.54 22.44 -31.43
N ARG A 27 -26.72 21.13 -31.65
CA ARG A 27 -25.65 20.13 -31.45
C ARG A 27 -24.46 20.38 -32.38
N TYR A 28 -24.72 20.82 -33.61
CA TYR A 28 -23.67 21.13 -34.57
C TYR A 28 -22.86 22.36 -34.18
N GLU A 29 -23.49 23.40 -33.64
CA GLU A 29 -22.79 24.56 -33.07
C GLU A 29 -21.89 24.17 -31.90
N GLU A 30 -22.38 23.31 -30.99
CA GLU A 30 -21.56 22.75 -29.91
C GLU A 30 -20.35 21.97 -30.45
N TRP A 31 -20.57 21.16 -31.50
CA TRP A 31 -19.51 20.38 -32.13
C TRP A 31 -18.44 21.27 -32.76
N GLN A 32 -18.85 22.35 -33.43
CA GLN A 32 -17.93 23.35 -33.98
C GLN A 32 -17.14 24.05 -32.87
N ALA A 33 -17.80 24.44 -31.78
CA ALA A 33 -17.15 25.07 -30.63
C ALA A 33 -16.10 24.15 -30.00
N LYS A 34 -16.42 22.85 -29.83
CA LYS A 34 -15.46 21.87 -29.33
C LYS A 34 -14.28 21.70 -30.28
N GLN A 35 -14.51 21.62 -31.60
CA GLN A 35 -13.43 21.58 -32.58
C GLN A 35 -12.50 22.80 -32.51
N ALA A 36 -13.03 23.99 -32.23
CA ALA A 36 -12.26 25.22 -32.09
C ALA A 36 -11.59 25.39 -30.71
N SER A 37 -12.03 24.65 -29.68
CA SER A 37 -11.61 24.84 -28.28
C SER A 37 -10.14 24.54 -27.98
N GLY A 38 -9.36 24.05 -28.95
CA GLY A 38 -7.95 23.70 -28.80
C GLY A 38 -7.69 22.46 -27.93
N ALA A 39 -8.67 22.03 -27.13
CA ALA A 39 -8.64 20.83 -26.32
C ALA A 39 -8.48 19.57 -27.19
N ASN A 40 -7.93 18.52 -26.58
CA ASN A 40 -7.80 17.23 -27.22
C ASN A 40 -9.18 16.55 -27.26
N LEU A 41 -9.74 16.44 -28.45
CA LEU A 41 -11.09 15.90 -28.67
C LEU A 41 -11.18 14.41 -28.31
N ALA A 42 -10.10 13.66 -28.55
CA ALA A 42 -10.06 12.22 -28.32
C ALA A 42 -10.09 11.83 -26.83
N ARG A 43 -9.88 12.78 -25.89
CA ARG A 43 -10.11 12.57 -24.45
C ARG A 43 -11.57 12.75 -24.05
N SER A 44 -12.35 13.43 -24.87
CA SER A 44 -13.67 13.90 -24.48
C SER A 44 -14.74 12.89 -24.86
N ALA A 45 -15.18 12.08 -23.89
CA ALA A 45 -16.33 11.19 -24.07
C ALA A 45 -17.59 11.97 -24.51
N SER A 46 -17.73 13.23 -24.04
CA SER A 46 -18.80 14.14 -24.47
C SER A 46 -18.76 14.47 -25.96
N PHE A 47 -17.56 14.52 -26.56
CA PHE A 47 -17.41 14.81 -27.99
C PHE A 47 -17.77 13.60 -28.85
N ASP A 48 -17.39 12.39 -28.41
CA ASP A 48 -17.78 11.16 -29.10
C ASP A 48 -19.30 10.95 -29.10
N ASP A 49 -19.95 11.14 -27.95
CA ASP A 49 -21.42 11.10 -27.82
C ASP A 49 -22.10 12.15 -28.71
N LEU A 50 -21.60 13.39 -28.71
CA LEU A 50 -22.09 14.45 -29.58
C LEU A 50 -21.96 14.11 -31.06
N GLN A 51 -20.82 13.54 -31.47
CA GLN A 51 -20.57 13.13 -32.85
C GLN A 51 -21.46 11.95 -33.26
N GLN A 52 -21.76 11.02 -32.34
CA GLN A 52 -22.69 9.93 -32.58
C GLN A 52 -24.12 10.46 -32.77
N LYS A 53 -24.59 11.32 -31.85
CA LYS A 53 -25.92 11.93 -31.94
C LYS A 53 -26.12 12.69 -33.23
N LEU A 54 -25.15 13.49 -33.66
CA LEU A 54 -25.23 14.19 -34.96
C LEU A 54 -25.29 13.23 -36.17
N LYS A 55 -24.64 12.05 -36.11
CA LYS A 55 -24.78 11.03 -37.16
C LYS A 55 -26.18 10.42 -37.17
N GLU A 56 -26.76 10.17 -36.00
CA GLU A 56 -28.12 9.66 -35.85
C GLU A 56 -29.16 10.69 -36.33
N ASP A 57 -29.01 11.96 -35.93
CA ASP A 57 -29.84 13.09 -36.38
C ASP A 57 -29.78 13.25 -37.90
N THR A 58 -28.58 13.30 -38.49
CA THR A 58 -28.45 13.45 -39.95
C THR A 58 -28.99 12.24 -40.72
N HIS A 59 -28.93 11.03 -40.17
CA HIS A 59 -29.49 9.83 -40.79
C HIS A 59 -31.02 9.84 -40.74
N SER A 60 -31.61 10.05 -39.56
CA SER A 60 -33.06 10.11 -39.34
C SER A 60 -33.70 11.22 -40.17
N LEU A 61 -33.19 12.45 -40.07
CA LEU A 61 -33.69 13.59 -40.86
C LEU A 61 -33.58 13.38 -42.37
N THR A 62 -32.56 12.66 -42.85
CA THR A 62 -32.46 12.31 -44.27
C THR A 62 -33.61 11.37 -44.69
N ALA A 63 -33.98 10.42 -43.84
CA ALA A 63 -35.11 9.52 -44.09
C ALA A 63 -36.44 10.28 -44.05
N ASP A 64 -36.68 11.09 -43.02
CA ASP A 64 -37.92 11.86 -42.87
C ASP A 64 -38.12 12.82 -44.04
N LEU A 65 -37.07 13.53 -44.44
CA LEU A 65 -37.12 14.45 -45.59
C LEU A 65 -37.32 13.71 -46.93
N ARG A 66 -36.90 12.45 -47.04
CA ARG A 66 -37.19 11.62 -48.23
C ARG A 66 -38.68 11.30 -48.30
N ASP A 67 -39.31 11.04 -47.16
CA ASP A 67 -40.73 10.70 -47.06
C ASP A 67 -41.61 11.95 -47.28
N VAL A 68 -41.18 13.12 -46.77
CA VAL A 68 -41.75 14.43 -47.12
C VAL A 68 -41.65 14.69 -48.63
N ASP A 69 -40.47 14.48 -49.24
CA ASP A 69 -40.31 14.64 -50.69
C ASP A 69 -41.24 13.69 -51.47
N ALA A 70 -41.44 12.46 -50.97
CA ALA A 70 -42.34 11.49 -51.58
C ALA A 70 -43.80 11.92 -51.48
N SER A 71 -44.23 12.47 -50.34
CA SER A 71 -45.59 12.97 -50.16
C SER A 71 -45.87 14.18 -51.06
N ILE A 72 -44.93 15.12 -51.18
CA ILE A 72 -45.03 16.26 -52.13
C ILE A 72 -45.19 15.73 -53.56
N ARG A 73 -44.35 14.79 -54.00
CA ARG A 73 -44.44 14.19 -55.34
C ARG A 73 -45.75 13.44 -55.57
N ALA A 74 -46.32 12.82 -54.54
CA ALA A 74 -47.60 12.13 -54.64
C ALA A 74 -48.75 13.12 -54.88
N VAL A 75 -48.74 14.25 -54.18
CA VAL A 75 -49.71 15.33 -54.36
C VAL A 75 -49.58 15.95 -55.76
N GLU A 76 -48.35 16.17 -56.24
CA GLU A 76 -48.09 16.71 -57.59
C GLU A 76 -48.62 15.83 -58.72
N LYS A 77 -48.63 14.50 -58.54
CA LYS A 77 -49.14 13.54 -59.53
C LYS A 77 -50.66 13.48 -59.58
N HIS A 78 -51.33 13.85 -58.49
CA HIS A 78 -52.78 13.73 -58.32
C HIS A 78 -53.40 15.02 -57.79
N PRO A 79 -53.20 16.17 -58.44
CA PRO A 79 -53.69 17.47 -57.95
C PRO A 79 -55.22 17.49 -57.77
N GLU A 80 -55.96 16.69 -58.53
CA GLU A 80 -57.41 16.53 -58.43
C GLU A 80 -57.88 15.99 -57.06
N ARG A 81 -57.03 15.23 -56.36
CA ARG A 81 -57.33 14.67 -55.02
C ARG A 81 -57.02 15.65 -53.89
N PHE A 82 -56.26 16.71 -54.17
CA PHE A 82 -55.77 17.65 -53.17
C PHE A 82 -56.06 19.11 -53.58
N PRO A 83 -57.34 19.50 -53.72
CA PRO A 83 -57.73 20.85 -54.20
C PRO A 83 -57.27 21.99 -53.28
N HIS A 84 -56.92 21.70 -52.03
CA HIS A 84 -56.36 22.65 -51.07
C HIS A 84 -54.85 22.90 -51.27
N CYS A 85 -54.14 22.01 -51.98
CA CYS A 85 -52.73 22.16 -52.31
C CYS A 85 -52.58 22.91 -53.64
N THR A 86 -52.57 24.25 -53.57
CA THR A 86 -52.36 25.09 -54.74
C THR A 86 -50.93 24.94 -55.31
N PRO A 87 -50.69 25.32 -56.59
CA PRO A 87 -49.33 25.31 -57.14
C PRO A 87 -48.33 26.15 -56.35
N SER A 88 -48.78 27.29 -55.80
CA SER A 88 -47.95 28.12 -54.92
C SER A 88 -47.63 27.42 -53.60
N GLU A 89 -48.59 26.70 -53.03
CA GLU A 89 -48.38 25.92 -51.82
C GLU A 89 -47.39 24.77 -52.05
N LEU A 90 -47.53 24.00 -53.13
CA LEU A 90 -46.57 22.96 -53.50
C LEU A 90 -45.15 23.52 -53.73
N ALA A 91 -45.04 24.69 -54.34
CA ALA A 91 -43.76 25.39 -54.49
C ALA A 91 -43.15 25.75 -53.13
N ASN A 92 -43.95 26.23 -52.17
CA ASN A 92 -43.51 26.51 -50.80
C ASN A 92 -43.00 25.24 -50.10
N ARG A 93 -43.75 24.13 -50.19
CA ARG A 93 -43.37 22.83 -49.60
C ARG A 93 -42.05 22.32 -50.16
N ARG A 94 -41.90 22.35 -51.49
CA ARG A 94 -40.65 21.95 -52.18
C ARG A 94 -39.48 22.86 -51.75
N GLY A 95 -39.71 24.17 -51.68
CA GLY A 95 -38.71 25.13 -51.24
C GLY A 95 -38.22 24.85 -49.82
N TRP A 96 -39.15 24.61 -48.89
CA TRP A 96 -38.83 24.25 -47.52
C TRP A 96 -38.07 22.92 -47.41
N ALA A 97 -38.57 21.84 -48.01
CA ALA A 97 -37.92 20.53 -47.98
C ALA A 97 -36.51 20.58 -48.61
N THR A 98 -36.31 21.41 -49.64
CA THR A 98 -34.98 21.62 -50.25
C THR A 98 -34.02 22.33 -49.31
N ARG A 99 -34.48 23.36 -48.58
CA ARG A 99 -33.64 24.05 -47.57
C ARG A 99 -33.25 23.13 -46.43
N MET A 100 -34.19 22.37 -45.87
CA MET A 100 -33.92 21.44 -44.78
C MET A 100 -32.91 20.36 -45.19
N ARG A 101 -33.09 19.76 -46.38
CA ARG A 101 -32.14 18.78 -46.91
C ARG A 101 -30.75 19.37 -47.14
N GLN A 102 -30.67 20.64 -47.54
CA GLN A 102 -29.38 21.30 -47.70
C GLN A 102 -28.67 21.45 -46.36
N GLN A 103 -29.36 21.91 -45.32
CA GLN A 103 -28.79 22.03 -43.97
C GLN A 103 -28.30 20.68 -43.43
N VAL A 104 -29.11 19.62 -43.53
CA VAL A 104 -28.70 18.27 -43.09
C VAL A 104 -27.47 17.78 -43.86
N ARG A 105 -27.41 18.03 -45.18
CA ARG A 105 -26.23 17.69 -45.99
C ARG A 105 -24.99 18.48 -45.58
N ASP A 106 -25.14 19.78 -45.32
CA ASP A 106 -24.01 20.65 -44.94
C ASP A 106 -23.39 20.19 -43.62
N VAL A 107 -24.21 19.87 -42.62
CA VAL A 107 -23.76 19.28 -41.34
C VAL A 107 -23.04 17.95 -41.58
N LYS A 108 -23.64 17.04 -42.33
CA LYS A 108 -23.05 15.73 -42.65
C LYS A 108 -21.70 15.84 -43.37
N ASN A 109 -21.60 16.77 -44.32
CA ASN A 109 -20.38 17.02 -45.08
C ASN A 109 -19.29 17.64 -44.21
N ALA A 110 -19.65 18.59 -43.34
CA ALA A 110 -18.72 19.21 -42.40
C ALA A 110 -18.13 18.17 -41.42
N MET A 111 -18.96 17.28 -40.88
CA MET A 111 -18.50 16.17 -40.02
C MET A 111 -17.61 15.17 -40.76
N SER A 112 -17.86 14.97 -42.06
CA SER A 112 -17.08 14.07 -42.90
C SER A 112 -15.85 14.74 -43.52
N SER A 113 -15.66 16.05 -43.27
CA SER A 113 -14.57 16.81 -43.85
C SER A 113 -13.21 16.25 -43.44
N GLU A 114 -12.27 16.30 -44.37
CA GLU A 114 -10.92 15.82 -44.14
C GLU A 114 -10.26 16.56 -42.97
N ALA A 115 -10.51 17.86 -42.83
CA ALA A 115 -10.03 18.66 -41.71
C ALA A 115 -10.52 18.15 -40.35
N ALA A 116 -11.82 17.85 -40.22
CA ALA A 116 -12.39 17.32 -38.98
C ALA A 116 -11.82 15.94 -38.62
N ARG A 117 -11.63 15.07 -39.62
CA ARG A 117 -11.03 13.75 -39.44
C ARG A 117 -9.56 13.84 -39.04
N GLN A 118 -8.77 14.66 -39.72
CA GLN A 118 -7.36 14.86 -39.42
C GLN A 118 -7.14 15.41 -38.02
N ARG A 119 -7.99 16.36 -37.59
CA ARG A 119 -7.94 16.89 -36.23
C ARG A 119 -8.14 15.79 -35.20
N LEU A 120 -9.18 14.96 -35.36
CA LEU A 120 -9.46 13.86 -34.43
C LEU A 120 -8.35 12.79 -34.43
N THR A 121 -7.82 12.45 -35.61
CA THR A 121 -6.71 11.50 -35.73
C THR A 121 -5.46 12.01 -35.02
N LYS A 122 -5.08 13.27 -35.26
CA LYS A 122 -3.92 13.91 -34.62
C LYS A 122 -4.07 13.95 -33.10
N ASP A 123 -5.26 14.25 -32.61
CA ASP A 123 -5.56 14.26 -31.18
C ASP A 123 -5.42 12.85 -30.59
N ARG A 124 -5.89 11.82 -31.29
CA ARG A 124 -5.75 10.42 -30.88
C ARG A 124 -4.31 9.94 -30.89
N GLU A 125 -3.53 10.31 -31.91
CA GLU A 125 -2.09 10.02 -31.99
C GLU A 125 -1.32 10.65 -30.83
N MET A 126 -1.63 11.91 -30.50
CA MET A 126 -1.02 12.60 -29.37
C MET A 126 -1.29 11.87 -28.05
N LEU A 127 -2.52 11.40 -27.83
CA LEU A 127 -2.86 10.61 -26.65
C LEU A 127 -2.09 9.29 -26.58
N GLN A 128 -2.02 8.57 -27.70
CA GLN A 128 -1.28 7.31 -27.75
C GLN A 128 0.21 7.52 -27.48
N MET A 129 0.79 8.61 -27.98
CA MET A 129 2.18 8.97 -27.72
C MET A 129 2.40 9.30 -26.23
N GLU A 130 1.53 10.09 -25.63
CA GLU A 130 1.60 10.43 -24.19
C GLU A 130 1.45 9.18 -23.31
N GLU A 131 0.49 8.30 -23.61
CA GLU A 131 0.32 7.02 -22.91
C GLU A 131 1.53 6.10 -23.08
N GLY A 132 2.10 6.06 -24.29
CA GLY A 132 3.31 5.28 -24.59
C GLY A 132 4.53 5.79 -23.81
N ALA A 133 4.70 7.11 -23.76
CA ALA A 133 5.77 7.74 -23.00
C ALA A 133 5.62 7.49 -21.48
N ALA A 134 4.41 7.63 -20.95
CA ALA A 134 4.12 7.35 -19.54
C ALA A 134 4.38 5.88 -19.17
N ARG A 135 3.95 4.93 -20.01
CA ARG A 135 4.24 3.49 -19.81
C ARG A 135 5.73 3.20 -19.82
N LYS A 136 6.48 3.81 -20.76
CA LYS A 136 7.93 3.65 -20.85
C LYS A 136 8.62 4.22 -19.60
N ALA A 137 8.25 5.41 -19.16
CA ALA A 137 8.80 6.02 -17.95
C ALA A 137 8.56 5.14 -16.71
N ASN A 138 7.34 4.62 -16.53
CA ASN A 138 7.02 3.71 -15.43
C ASN A 138 7.81 2.39 -15.49
N ALA A 139 8.02 1.84 -16.70
CA ALA A 139 8.82 0.63 -16.87
C ALA A 139 10.30 0.88 -16.51
N GLU A 140 10.85 2.02 -16.93
CA GLU A 140 12.21 2.42 -16.58
C GLU A 140 12.36 2.64 -15.07
N GLU A 141 11.42 3.31 -14.42
CA GLU A 141 11.41 3.51 -12.96
C GLU A 141 11.36 2.18 -12.21
N ASN A 142 10.45 1.27 -12.59
CA ASN A 142 10.35 -0.04 -11.96
C ASN A 142 11.64 -0.86 -12.14
N SER A 143 12.26 -0.81 -13.33
CA SER A 143 13.53 -1.49 -13.56
C SER A 143 14.67 -0.95 -12.70
N ARG A 144 14.71 0.38 -12.47
CA ARG A 144 15.66 1.02 -11.56
C ARG A 144 15.43 0.59 -10.12
N LEU A 145 14.19 0.60 -9.65
CA LEU A 145 13.85 0.18 -8.29
C LEU A 145 14.21 -1.29 -8.05
N LEU A 146 13.93 -2.19 -9.00
CA LEU A 146 14.36 -3.59 -8.91
C LEU A 146 15.88 -3.72 -8.84
N GLY A 147 16.61 -2.98 -9.67
CA GLY A 147 18.08 -2.97 -9.67
C GLY A 147 18.65 -2.53 -8.31
N THR A 148 18.15 -1.42 -7.76
CA THR A 148 18.57 -0.91 -6.45
C THR A 148 18.26 -1.90 -5.33
N ASN A 149 17.05 -2.47 -5.30
CA ASN A 149 16.68 -3.46 -4.29
C ASN A 149 17.55 -4.72 -4.34
N LYS A 150 17.88 -5.19 -5.56
CA LYS A 150 18.78 -6.33 -5.74
C LYS A 150 20.18 -6.05 -5.19
N GLN A 151 20.73 -4.87 -5.48
CA GLN A 151 22.03 -4.47 -4.96
C GLN A 151 22.06 -4.39 -3.43
N VAL A 152 21.00 -3.83 -2.82
CA VAL A 152 20.87 -3.77 -1.36
C VAL A 152 20.77 -5.18 -0.75
N GLN A 153 20.02 -6.09 -1.38
CA GLN A 153 19.94 -7.49 -0.92
C GLN A 153 21.30 -8.20 -0.99
N GLU A 154 22.08 -8.00 -2.06
CA GLU A 154 23.42 -8.59 -2.18
C GLU A 154 24.36 -8.09 -1.09
N GLN A 155 24.29 -6.80 -0.72
CA GLN A 155 25.06 -6.24 0.40
C GLN A 155 24.63 -6.83 1.74
N ILE A 156 23.33 -6.94 2.00
CA ILE A 156 22.79 -7.52 3.25
C ILE A 156 23.21 -8.98 3.43
N VAL A 157 23.32 -9.75 2.34
CA VAL A 157 23.80 -11.14 2.40
C VAL A 157 25.30 -11.18 2.74
N GLN A 158 26.11 -10.32 2.12
CA GLN A 158 27.54 -10.23 2.42
C GLN A 158 27.82 -9.83 3.87
N ASP A 159 27.09 -8.85 4.40
CA ASP A 159 27.23 -8.40 5.80
C ASP A 159 26.86 -9.51 6.79
N GLN A 160 25.86 -10.36 6.45
CA GLN A 160 25.49 -11.52 7.28
C GLN A 160 26.56 -12.62 7.25
N ASP A 161 27.19 -12.87 6.10
CA ASP A 161 28.29 -13.84 6.00
C ASP A 161 29.48 -13.43 6.87
N GLU A 162 29.83 -12.13 6.90
CA GLU A 162 30.87 -11.61 7.79
C GLU A 162 30.52 -11.79 9.28
N GLN A 163 29.25 -11.53 9.64
CA GLN A 163 28.76 -11.76 11.00
C GLN A 163 28.77 -13.25 11.40
N LEU A 164 28.52 -14.17 10.45
CA LEU A 164 28.63 -15.61 10.71
C LEU A 164 30.07 -16.04 10.98
N ASP A 165 31.05 -15.46 10.29
CA ASP A 165 32.47 -15.71 10.56
C ASP A 165 32.86 -15.21 11.96
N ASP A 166 32.38 -14.03 12.35
CA ASP A 166 32.54 -13.51 13.71
C ASP A 166 31.90 -14.41 14.76
N LEU A 167 30.67 -14.88 14.52
CA LEU A 167 30.00 -15.80 15.42
C LEU A 167 30.75 -17.13 15.53
N ALA A 168 31.30 -17.63 14.43
CA ALA A 168 32.14 -18.83 14.43
C ALA A 168 33.40 -18.62 15.29
N ARG A 169 34.05 -17.46 15.18
CA ARG A 169 35.20 -17.09 16.02
C ARG A 169 34.83 -17.03 17.51
N VAL A 170 33.70 -16.41 17.84
CA VAL A 170 33.20 -16.34 19.23
C VAL A 170 32.87 -17.73 19.76
N THR A 171 32.22 -18.57 18.95
CA THR A 171 31.87 -19.95 19.31
C THR A 171 33.12 -20.80 19.55
N HIS A 172 34.16 -20.62 18.73
CA HIS A 172 35.44 -21.30 18.92
C HIS A 172 36.09 -20.91 20.26
N ARG A 173 36.20 -19.61 20.54
CA ARG A 173 36.72 -19.09 21.83
C ARG A 173 35.90 -19.58 23.02
N LEU A 174 34.58 -19.62 22.89
CA LEU A 174 33.70 -20.16 23.93
C LEU A 174 33.96 -21.66 24.15
N GLY A 175 34.22 -22.42 23.08
CA GLY A 175 34.62 -23.82 23.17
C GLY A 175 35.95 -24.00 23.90
N GLU A 176 36.96 -23.18 23.60
CA GLU A 176 38.25 -23.18 24.31
C GLU A 176 38.07 -22.84 25.79
N ALA A 177 37.29 -21.81 26.11
CA ALA A 177 36.98 -21.42 27.48
C ALA A 177 36.23 -22.53 28.24
N ALA A 178 35.24 -23.17 27.60
CA ALA A 178 34.51 -24.30 28.18
C ALA A 178 35.43 -25.50 28.45
N GLN A 179 36.39 -25.76 27.57
CA GLN A 179 37.39 -26.81 27.77
C GLN A 179 38.33 -26.48 28.93
N ALA A 180 38.80 -25.24 29.03
CA ALA A 180 39.65 -24.79 30.14
C ALA A 180 38.93 -24.87 31.49
N ILE A 181 37.66 -24.45 31.54
CA ILE A 181 36.82 -24.57 32.75
C ILE A 181 36.66 -26.04 33.15
N ASN A 182 36.47 -26.95 32.20
CA ASN A 182 36.33 -28.37 32.51
C ASN A 182 37.60 -28.97 33.13
N VAL A 183 38.78 -28.58 32.64
CA VAL A 183 40.06 -29.00 33.22
C VAL A 183 40.22 -28.45 34.64
N GLU A 184 39.95 -27.15 34.84
CA GLU A 184 40.04 -26.51 36.15
C GLU A 184 39.05 -27.12 37.16
N LEU A 185 37.82 -27.47 36.74
CA LEU A 185 36.86 -28.18 37.58
C LEU A 185 37.39 -29.56 38.01
N TYR A 186 38.07 -30.28 37.11
CA TYR A 186 38.68 -31.56 37.43
C TYR A 186 39.82 -31.41 38.45
N ASP A 187 40.66 -30.40 38.27
CA ASP A 187 41.75 -30.09 39.20
C ASP A 187 41.21 -29.61 40.56
N GLN A 188 40.15 -28.80 40.58
CA GLN A 188 39.46 -28.40 41.81
C GLN A 188 38.81 -29.58 42.54
N GLN A 189 38.23 -30.54 41.82
CA GLN A 189 37.69 -31.77 42.42
C GLN A 189 38.80 -32.61 43.07
N ARG A 190 39.97 -32.68 42.43
CA ARG A 190 41.15 -33.34 43.02
C ARG A 190 41.66 -32.61 44.26
N MET A 191 41.80 -31.28 44.18
CA MET A 191 42.24 -30.46 45.32
C MET A 191 41.27 -30.54 46.50
N LEU A 192 39.95 -30.64 46.26
CA LEU A 192 38.96 -30.87 47.31
C LEU A 192 39.13 -32.24 47.98
N GLY A 193 39.46 -33.29 47.22
CA GLY A 193 39.79 -34.60 47.80
C GLY A 193 41.06 -34.58 48.66
N GLU A 194 42.10 -33.86 48.22
CA GLU A 194 43.32 -33.67 49.01
C GLU A 194 43.09 -32.79 50.25
N LEU A 195 42.18 -31.82 50.18
CA LEU A 195 41.77 -31.01 51.33
C LEU A 195 40.98 -31.83 52.35
N ASP A 196 40.05 -32.69 51.92
CA ASP A 196 39.29 -33.60 52.77
C ASP A 196 40.24 -34.53 53.56
N GLU A 197 41.21 -35.13 52.86
CA GLU A 197 42.24 -35.97 53.49
C GLU A 197 43.09 -35.19 54.51
N ASN A 198 43.39 -33.92 54.23
CA ASN A 198 44.12 -33.06 55.17
C ASN A 198 43.27 -32.61 56.36
N ILE A 199 41.96 -32.37 56.17
CA ILE A 199 41.01 -32.07 57.25
C ILE A 199 40.89 -33.28 58.18
N ASP A 200 40.77 -34.49 57.63
CA ASP A 200 40.74 -35.73 58.42
C ASP A 200 42.00 -35.88 59.29
N ARG A 201 43.19 -35.65 58.70
CA ARG A 201 44.47 -35.69 59.45
C ARG A 201 44.56 -34.61 60.54
N GLN A 202 44.00 -33.42 60.32
CA GLN A 202 44.00 -32.35 61.32
C GLN A 202 43.00 -32.63 62.46
N GLN A 203 41.85 -33.23 62.16
CA GLN A 203 40.87 -33.65 63.16
C GLN A 203 41.48 -34.67 64.14
N ASP A 204 42.28 -35.62 63.66
CA ASP A 204 42.99 -36.59 64.49
C ASP A 204 43.99 -35.95 65.46
N GLN A 205 44.72 -34.92 65.01
CA GLN A 205 45.64 -34.17 65.87
C GLN A 205 44.89 -33.36 66.94
N MET A 206 43.74 -32.76 66.58
CA MET A 206 42.91 -32.03 67.53
C MET A 206 42.33 -32.96 68.60
N ASN A 207 41.87 -34.16 68.23
CA ASN A 207 41.39 -35.18 69.15
C ASN A 207 42.48 -35.59 70.18
N PHE A 208 43.73 -35.71 69.74
CA PHE A 208 44.87 -36.00 70.61
C PHE A 208 45.12 -34.89 71.65
N VAL A 209 45.11 -33.62 71.21
CA VAL A 209 45.33 -32.46 72.10
C VAL A 209 44.21 -32.35 73.14
N MET A 210 42.96 -32.59 72.74
CA MET A 210 41.80 -32.50 73.64
C MET A 210 41.81 -33.62 74.70
N GLY A 211 42.29 -34.81 74.34
CA GLY A 211 42.54 -35.91 75.29
C GLY A 211 43.61 -35.58 76.34
N GLY A 212 44.66 -34.86 75.95
CA GLY A 212 45.71 -34.38 76.86
C GLY A 212 45.20 -33.36 77.87
N LEU A 213 44.40 -32.38 77.41
CA LEU A 213 43.77 -31.37 78.27
C LEU A 213 42.83 -31.98 79.32
N SER A 214 42.05 -32.99 78.93
CA SER A 214 41.12 -33.68 79.85
C SER A 214 41.84 -34.44 80.98
N ARG A 215 43.03 -35.01 80.72
CA ARG A 215 43.85 -35.65 81.77
C ARG A 215 44.46 -34.65 82.74
N LEU A 216 44.85 -33.47 82.26
CA LEU A 216 45.54 -32.46 83.06
C LEU A 216 44.60 -31.76 84.06
N LEU A 217 43.34 -31.57 83.70
CA LEU A 217 42.35 -30.90 84.55
C LEU A 217 41.78 -31.76 85.70
N LYS A 218 42.01 -33.09 85.71
CA LYS A 218 41.32 -34.00 86.65
C LYS A 218 42.06 -34.28 87.96
N THR A 219 43.21 -33.65 88.23
CA THR A 219 44.00 -33.95 89.45
C THR A 219 44.34 -32.69 90.26
N SER A 220 43.52 -32.36 91.26
CA SER A 220 44.01 -31.57 92.40
C SER A 220 43.21 -31.90 93.66
N ASP A 221 43.95 -32.27 94.70
CA ASP A 221 43.54 -33.09 95.82
C ASP A 221 43.12 -32.22 97.02
N HIS A 222 41.83 -31.90 97.10
CA HIS A 222 41.25 -30.97 98.09
C HIS A 222 41.61 -31.25 99.56
N LYS A 223 41.98 -32.50 99.89
CA LYS A 223 42.34 -32.91 101.25
C LYS A 223 43.71 -32.36 101.67
N GLN A 224 44.69 -32.33 100.77
CA GLN A 224 46.03 -31.80 101.08
C GLN A 224 45.99 -30.30 101.35
N LEU A 225 45.19 -29.55 100.57
CA LEU A 225 45.02 -28.10 100.76
C LEU A 225 44.41 -27.79 102.14
N CYS A 226 43.40 -28.56 102.56
CA CYS A 226 42.76 -28.37 103.87
C CYS A 226 43.75 -28.64 105.01
N THR A 227 44.57 -29.69 104.91
CA THR A 227 45.59 -30.01 105.92
C THR A 227 46.62 -28.89 106.07
N VAL A 228 47.08 -28.30 104.97
CA VAL A 228 48.04 -27.17 104.99
C VAL A 228 47.44 -25.95 105.68
N ILE A 229 46.18 -25.61 105.38
CA ILE A 229 45.50 -24.44 105.99
C ILE A 229 45.33 -24.63 107.50
N VAL A 230 44.93 -25.83 107.95
CA VAL A 230 44.76 -26.13 109.37
C VAL A 230 46.09 -26.04 110.14
N LEU A 231 47.17 -26.60 109.58
CA LEU A 231 48.51 -26.50 110.17
C LEU A 231 48.97 -25.05 110.32
N PHE A 232 48.68 -24.21 109.34
CA PHE A 232 49.09 -22.80 109.35
C PHE A 232 48.40 -21.99 110.44
N LEU A 233 47.11 -22.25 110.70
CA LEU A 233 46.37 -21.56 111.77
C LEU A 233 46.85 -21.95 113.16
N ILE A 234 47.19 -23.22 113.38
CA ILE A 234 47.76 -23.71 114.65
C ILE A 234 49.10 -23.02 114.94
N LEU A 235 49.94 -22.85 113.92
CA LEU A 235 51.23 -22.18 114.04
C LEU A 235 51.08 -20.71 114.49
N ILE A 236 50.13 -19.98 113.91
CA ILE A 236 49.86 -18.58 114.27
C ILE A 236 49.40 -18.47 115.72
N PHE A 237 48.56 -19.40 116.18
CA PHE A 237 48.07 -19.42 117.56
C PHE A 237 49.21 -19.62 118.58
N LEU A 238 50.13 -20.56 118.30
CA LEU A 238 51.30 -20.81 119.16
C LEU A 238 52.24 -19.59 119.23
N LEU A 239 52.47 -18.91 118.10
CA LEU A 239 53.30 -17.70 118.07
C LEU A 239 52.67 -16.57 118.89
N MET A 240 51.36 -16.37 118.77
CA MET A 240 50.64 -15.34 119.55
C MET A 240 50.68 -15.63 121.05
N TRP A 241 50.57 -16.88 121.48
CA TRP A 241 50.65 -17.25 122.89
C TRP A 241 52.06 -17.05 123.46
N ASN A 242 53.08 -17.46 122.71
CA ASN A 242 54.47 -17.36 123.18
C ASN A 242 54.98 -15.92 123.26
N LEU A 243 54.42 -14.99 122.48
CA LEU A 243 54.82 -13.58 122.47
C LEU A 243 54.13 -12.72 123.56
N ASN A 244 53.13 -13.26 124.28
CA ASN A 244 52.28 -12.51 125.22
C ASN A 244 52.41 -12.99 126.70
N LEU A 245 53.48 -13.74 127.01
CA LEU A 245 53.87 -14.20 128.36
C LEU A 245 55.35 -13.83 128.61
#